data_AF-H1LN56-F1
#
_entry.id   AF-H1LN56-F1
#
_cell.length_a   1.000
_cell.length_b   1.000
_cell.length_c   1.000
_cell.angle_alpha   90.00
_cell.angle_beta   90.00
_cell.angle_gamma   90.00
#
_symmetry.space_group_name_H-M   'P 1'
#
loop_
_entity.id
_entity.type
_entity.pdbx_description
1 polymer ?
#
loop_
_entity_poly.entity_id
_entity_poly.type
_entity_poly.pdbx_seq_one_letter_code
_entity_poly.pdbx_strand_id
1 'polypeptide(L)'
;MKILFFIFGLLTINACSFGGFQPPPPHDHWQLHNEKALFPNSDPDVLTKYLARRKKDMKDCGMDFVSGESDNEEVNLCLESKGWYLKGGPICEERTMWNRPICIQWRKKHSKLDAKPWGL
;
A
#
# COMPACT_ATOMS: atom_id res chain seq x y z
N MET A 1 -53.93 20.70 15.42
CA MET A 1 -52.86 19.70 15.70
C MET A 1 -52.52 18.81 14.49
N LYS A 2 -52.57 19.32 13.25
CA LYS A 2 -52.15 18.56 12.05
C LYS A 2 -50.92 19.17 11.37
N ILE A 3 -50.71 20.48 11.53
CA ILE A 3 -49.61 21.22 10.91
C ILE A 3 -48.28 21.02 11.65
N LEU A 4 -48.29 20.87 12.99
CA LEU A 4 -47.06 20.63 13.76
C LEU A 4 -46.38 19.28 13.46
N PHE A 5 -47.15 18.25 13.06
CA PHE A 5 -46.59 16.95 12.70
C PHE A 5 -45.85 16.96 11.35
N PHE A 6 -46.14 17.94 10.48
CA PHE A 6 -45.44 18.09 9.21
C PHE A 6 -44.06 18.76 9.36
N ILE A 7 -43.89 19.62 10.36
CA ILE A 7 -42.63 20.36 10.58
C ILE A 7 -41.53 19.43 11.15
N PHE A 8 -41.89 18.47 12.00
CA PHE A 8 -40.96 17.47 12.53
C PHE A 8 -40.52 16.40 11.51
N GLY A 9 -41.33 16.14 10.48
CA GLY A 9 -41.02 15.16 9.43
C GLY A 9 -39.98 15.64 8.41
N LEU A 10 -39.82 16.96 8.23
CA LEU A 10 -38.85 17.54 7.29
C LEU A 10 -37.44 17.70 7.89
N LEU A 11 -37.31 17.67 9.22
CA LEU A 11 -36.02 17.80 9.91
C LEU A 11 -35.24 16.48 9.96
N THR A 12 -35.88 15.33 9.74
CA THR A 12 -35.22 14.02 9.80
C THR A 12 -34.68 13.54 8.44
N ILE A 13 -35.12 14.12 7.33
CA ILE A 13 -34.68 13.71 5.97
C ILE A 13 -33.31 14.26 5.59
N ASN A 14 -32.80 15.27 6.30
CA ASN A 14 -31.48 15.87 6.04
C ASN A 14 -30.37 15.31 6.94
N ALA A 15 -30.67 14.35 7.83
CA ALA A 15 -29.68 13.77 8.75
C ALA A 15 -28.82 12.66 8.12
N CYS A 16 -29.08 12.26 6.87
CA CYS A 16 -28.26 11.29 6.14
C CYS A 16 -27.50 11.93 4.98
N SER A 17 -27.06 13.20 5.13
CA SER A 17 -25.93 13.66 4.31
C SER A 17 -24.67 13.04 4.91
N PHE A 18 -24.50 11.73 4.70
CA PHE A 18 -23.22 11.06 4.83
C PHE A 18 -22.31 11.67 3.76
N GLY A 19 -21.75 12.85 4.06
CA GLY A 19 -20.39 13.22 3.65
C GLY A 19 -19.33 12.29 4.27
N GLY A 20 -19.77 11.10 4.73
CA GLY A 20 -19.09 9.82 4.74
C GLY A 20 -17.60 9.95 4.74
N PHE A 21 -17.01 9.75 5.92
CA PHE A 21 -15.57 9.58 6.08
C PHE A 21 -15.00 8.85 4.86
N GLN A 22 -14.30 9.60 4.01
CA GLN A 22 -13.58 9.03 2.89
C GLN A 22 -12.20 8.71 3.44
N PRO A 23 -11.90 7.42 3.73
CA PRO A 23 -10.56 7.07 4.17
C PRO A 23 -9.56 7.55 3.13
N PRO A 24 -8.34 7.94 3.55
CA PRO A 24 -7.27 8.18 2.59
C PRO A 24 -7.13 6.94 1.69
N PRO A 25 -6.75 7.14 0.40
CA PRO A 25 -6.42 6.02 -0.46
C PRO A 25 -5.46 5.08 0.29
N PRO A 26 -5.68 3.75 0.22
CA PRO A 26 -4.79 2.81 0.88
C PRO A 26 -3.35 3.11 0.47
N HIS A 27 -2.43 3.05 1.43
CA HIS A 27 -1.01 3.12 1.16
C HIS A 27 -0.64 2.05 0.13
N ASP A 28 0.39 2.32 -0.69
CA ASP A 28 0.74 1.45 -1.81
C ASP A 28 0.97 0.00 -1.35
N HIS A 29 0.57 -0.96 -2.18
CA HIS A 29 0.76 -2.38 -1.92
C HIS A 29 1.97 -2.92 -2.69
N TRP A 30 2.63 -3.91 -2.10
CA TRP A 30 3.71 -4.64 -2.76
C TRP A 30 3.19 -5.43 -3.95
N GLN A 31 3.76 -5.17 -5.12
CA GLN A 31 3.50 -5.91 -6.33
C GLN A 31 4.79 -6.49 -6.91
N LEU A 32 4.74 -7.75 -7.34
CA LEU A 32 5.87 -8.37 -8.00
C LEU A 32 5.99 -7.84 -9.43
N HIS A 33 7.10 -7.19 -9.77
CA HIS A 33 7.21 -6.47 -11.05
C HIS A 33 7.11 -7.37 -12.30
N ASN A 34 7.58 -8.61 -12.20
CA ASN A 34 7.52 -9.61 -13.26
C ASN A 34 6.40 -10.64 -13.05
N GLU A 35 5.36 -10.30 -12.29
CA GLU A 35 4.22 -11.16 -11.96
C GLU A 35 3.66 -11.87 -13.20
N LYS A 36 3.33 -11.15 -14.26
CA LYS A 36 2.71 -11.73 -15.46
C LYS A 36 3.60 -12.76 -16.19
N ALA A 37 4.91 -12.61 -16.10
CA ALA A 37 5.86 -13.53 -16.70
C ALA A 37 6.06 -14.78 -15.85
N LEU A 38 6.07 -14.63 -14.51
CA LEU A 38 6.22 -15.74 -13.56
C LEU A 38 4.92 -16.51 -13.32
N PHE A 39 3.79 -15.83 -13.44
CA PHE A 39 2.45 -16.29 -13.09
C PHE A 39 1.49 -15.93 -14.25
N PRO A 40 1.60 -16.62 -15.40
CA PRO A 40 0.73 -16.35 -16.54
C PRO A 40 -0.71 -16.81 -16.25
N ASN A 41 -1.70 -16.06 -16.72
CA ASN A 41 -3.13 -16.37 -16.52
C ASN A 41 -3.58 -17.72 -17.12
N SER A 42 -2.77 -18.31 -17.99
CA SER A 42 -3.01 -19.66 -18.54
C SER A 42 -2.77 -20.77 -17.51
N ASP A 43 -2.07 -20.47 -16.40
CA ASP A 43 -1.82 -21.41 -15.33
C ASP A 43 -3.06 -21.52 -14.41
N PRO A 44 -3.68 -22.70 -14.28
CA PRO A 44 -4.88 -22.86 -13.45
C PRO A 44 -4.62 -22.59 -11.96
N ASP A 45 -3.36 -22.70 -11.50
CA ASP A 45 -2.97 -22.50 -10.10
C ASP A 45 -2.29 -21.14 -9.87
N VAL A 46 -2.42 -20.20 -10.80
CA VAL A 46 -1.73 -18.90 -10.81
C VAL A 46 -1.86 -18.16 -9.48
N LEU A 47 -3.07 -18.09 -8.92
CA LEU A 47 -3.33 -17.40 -7.65
C LEU A 47 -2.63 -18.09 -6.48
N THR A 48 -2.72 -19.41 -6.39
CA THR A 48 -2.10 -20.19 -5.32
C THR A 48 -0.59 -20.04 -5.35
N LYS A 49 0.02 -20.10 -6.55
CA LYS A 49 1.47 -19.95 -6.74
C LYS A 49 1.94 -18.53 -6.40
N TYR A 50 1.20 -17.50 -6.82
CA TYR A 50 1.51 -16.11 -6.47
C TYR A 50 1.46 -15.88 -4.96
N LEU A 51 0.40 -16.35 -4.30
CA LEU A 51 0.24 -16.22 -2.84
C LEU A 51 1.30 -17.01 -2.07
N ALA A 52 1.66 -18.21 -2.54
CA ALA A 52 2.73 -19.00 -1.96
C ALA A 52 4.08 -18.27 -2.06
N ARG A 53 4.37 -17.67 -3.22
CA ARG A 53 5.57 -16.86 -3.43
C ARG A 53 5.59 -15.64 -2.51
N ARG A 54 4.49 -14.88 -2.46
CA ARG A 54 4.33 -13.71 -1.58
C ARG A 54 4.59 -14.07 -0.13
N LYS A 55 3.91 -15.12 0.38
CA LYS A 55 4.05 -15.58 1.76
C LYS A 55 5.47 -16.01 2.08
N LYS A 56 6.13 -16.72 1.17
CA LYS A 56 7.52 -17.16 1.35
C LYS A 56 8.46 -15.95 1.41
N ASP A 57 8.40 -15.07 0.43
CA ASP A 57 9.32 -13.93 0.34
C ASP A 57 9.15 -12.95 1.51
N MET A 58 7.91 -12.68 1.93
CA MET A 58 7.64 -11.84 3.10
C MET A 58 8.23 -12.46 4.37
N LYS A 59 8.00 -13.76 4.62
CA LYS A 59 8.57 -14.46 5.76
C LYS A 59 10.10 -14.49 5.73
N ASP A 60 10.69 -14.76 4.57
CA ASP A 60 12.15 -14.79 4.39
C ASP A 60 12.79 -13.43 4.73
N CYS A 61 12.07 -12.32 4.48
CA CYS A 61 12.51 -10.97 4.83
C CYS A 61 12.11 -10.50 6.23
N GLY A 62 11.39 -11.32 7.01
CA GLY A 62 10.89 -10.93 8.33
C GLY A 62 9.67 -10.00 8.29
N MET A 63 8.99 -9.88 7.15
CA MET A 63 7.72 -9.16 7.03
C MET A 63 6.56 -10.07 7.47
N ASP A 64 5.61 -9.51 8.22
CA ASP A 64 4.35 -10.20 8.47
C ASP A 64 3.58 -10.33 7.15
N PHE A 65 3.36 -11.56 6.71
CA PHE A 65 2.65 -11.82 5.45
C PHE A 65 1.15 -11.54 5.54
N VAL A 66 0.60 -11.38 6.75
CA VAL A 66 -0.81 -11.05 6.97
C VAL A 66 -1.04 -9.55 6.78
N SER A 67 -0.29 -8.70 7.50
CA SER A 67 -0.33 -7.25 7.26
C SER A 67 0.22 -6.89 5.88
N GLY A 68 1.30 -7.55 5.45
CA GLY A 68 2.03 -7.23 4.24
C GLY A 68 2.77 -5.89 4.31
N GLU A 69 3.02 -5.38 5.51
CA GLU A 69 3.63 -4.07 5.74
C GLU A 69 4.68 -4.14 6.87
N SER A 70 5.64 -3.21 6.84
CA SER A 70 6.67 -3.08 7.87
C SER A 70 7.17 -1.63 7.95
N ASP A 71 7.38 -1.11 9.17
CA ASP A 71 8.09 0.17 9.40
C ASP A 71 9.62 -0.02 9.43
N ASN A 72 10.12 -1.24 9.24
CA ASN A 72 11.55 -1.53 9.21
C ASN A 72 12.09 -1.45 7.78
N GLU A 73 13.00 -0.51 7.53
CA GLU A 73 13.66 -0.29 6.25
C GLU A 73 14.41 -1.53 5.68
N GLU A 74 15.05 -2.34 6.52
CA GLU A 74 15.80 -3.53 6.08
C GLU A 74 14.86 -4.62 5.58
N VAL A 75 13.73 -4.80 6.26
CA VAL A 75 12.67 -5.74 5.86
C VAL A 75 12.10 -5.34 4.50
N ASN A 76 11.82 -4.05 4.30
CA ASN A 76 11.29 -3.55 3.05
C ASN A 76 12.31 -3.63 1.90
N LEU A 77 13.55 -3.22 2.13
CA LEU A 77 14.64 -3.33 1.14
C LEU A 77 14.96 -4.78 0.77
N CYS A 78 14.85 -5.71 1.74
CA CYS A 78 14.94 -7.13 1.45
C CYS A 78 13.85 -7.56 0.46
N LEU A 79 12.61 -7.10 0.66
CA LEU A 79 11.50 -7.46 -0.23
C LEU A 79 11.69 -6.87 -1.64
N GLU A 80 12.18 -5.63 -1.74
CA GLU A 80 12.57 -5.03 -3.02
C GLU A 80 13.65 -5.82 -3.76
N SER A 81 14.65 -6.33 -3.04
CA SER A 81 15.68 -7.18 -3.64
C SER A 81 15.13 -8.48 -4.24
N LYS A 82 13.94 -8.93 -3.81
CA LYS A 82 13.23 -10.10 -4.34
C LYS A 82 12.30 -9.76 -5.52
N GLY A 83 12.25 -8.49 -5.93
CA GLY A 83 11.49 -8.00 -7.09
C GLY A 83 10.10 -7.47 -6.78
N TRP A 84 9.76 -7.29 -5.50
CA TRP A 84 8.51 -6.67 -5.07
C TRP A 84 8.70 -5.17 -4.98
N TYR A 85 7.82 -4.39 -5.61
CA TYR A 85 7.89 -2.94 -5.59
C TYR A 85 6.56 -2.32 -5.22
N LEU A 86 6.63 -1.16 -4.58
CA LEU A 86 5.48 -0.31 -4.37
C LEU A 86 5.16 0.46 -5.65
N LYS A 87 3.89 0.76 -5.85
CA LYS A 87 3.43 1.54 -7.03
C LYS A 87 4.05 2.94 -7.08
N GLY A 88 4.26 3.58 -5.92
CA GLY A 88 4.91 4.88 -5.79
C GLY A 88 6.40 4.89 -6.14
N GLY A 89 7.05 3.73 -6.25
CA GLY A 89 8.47 3.60 -6.52
C GLY A 89 9.22 2.94 -5.36
N PRO A 90 10.54 3.16 -5.26
CA PRO A 90 11.35 2.57 -4.21
C PRO A 90 10.86 2.97 -2.81
N ILE A 91 10.87 2.04 -1.86
CA ILE A 91 10.47 2.27 -0.46
C ILE A 91 11.31 3.36 0.18
N CYS A 92 12.60 3.43 -0.14
CA CYS A 92 13.45 4.47 0.40
C CYS A 92 13.18 5.85 -0.18
N GLU A 93 12.35 5.98 -1.21
CA GLU A 93 11.81 7.26 -1.68
C GLU A 93 10.42 7.57 -1.09
N GLU A 94 9.86 6.68 -0.27
CA GLU A 94 8.58 6.91 0.41
C GLU A 94 8.74 7.97 1.52
N ARG A 95 7.70 8.77 1.75
CA ARG A 95 7.71 9.89 2.70
C ARG A 95 8.07 9.50 4.13
N THR A 96 7.48 8.44 4.69
CA THR A 96 7.76 7.96 6.05
C THR A 96 9.16 7.36 6.18
N MET A 97 9.70 6.81 5.08
CA MET A 97 11.03 6.22 5.03
C MET A 97 12.13 7.22 4.65
N TRP A 98 11.76 8.40 4.17
CA TRP A 98 12.67 9.38 3.59
C TRP A 98 13.85 9.71 4.50
N ASN A 99 13.61 10.02 5.77
CA ASN A 99 14.67 10.45 6.68
C ASN A 99 15.37 9.29 7.41
N ARG A 100 15.09 8.02 7.08
CA ARG A 100 15.73 6.87 7.71
C ARG A 100 17.20 6.77 7.29
N PRO A 101 18.16 6.53 8.21
CA PRO A 101 19.59 6.51 7.88
C PRO A 101 19.96 5.53 6.76
N ILE A 102 19.40 4.33 6.78
CA ILE A 102 19.62 3.30 5.75
C ILE A 102 19.11 3.80 4.40
N CYS A 103 17.91 4.39 4.37
CA CYS A 103 17.36 4.93 3.13
C CYS A 103 18.12 6.14 2.59
N ILE A 104 18.67 7.00 3.45
CA ILE A 104 19.57 8.08 3.01
C ILE A 104 20.81 7.50 2.33
N GLN A 105 21.41 6.44 2.88
CA GLN A 105 22.57 5.79 2.26
C GLN A 105 22.21 5.07 0.96
N TRP A 106 21.07 4.41 0.91
CA TRP A 106 20.55 3.74 -0.27
C TRP A 106 20.31 4.75 -1.41
N ARG A 107 19.61 5.86 -1.14
CA ARG A 107 19.28 6.88 -2.15
C ARG A 107 20.52 7.52 -2.76
N LYS A 108 21.60 7.70 -2.00
CA LYS A 108 22.89 8.22 -2.54
C LYS A 108 23.46 7.35 -3.67
N LYS A 109 23.12 6.07 -3.71
CA LYS A 109 23.62 5.10 -4.70
C LYS A 109 22.62 4.82 -5.81
N HIS A 110 21.33 4.89 -5.50
CA HIS A 110 20.28 4.33 -6.36
C HIS A 110 19.26 5.36 -6.87
N SER A 111 19.07 6.48 -6.17
CA SER A 111 18.08 7.49 -6.54
C SER A 111 18.61 8.51 -7.53
N LYS A 112 17.67 9.18 -8.21
CA LYS A 112 17.96 10.38 -9.01
C LYS A 112 18.39 11.53 -8.11
N LEU A 113 19.20 12.44 -8.65
CA LEU A 113 19.71 13.61 -7.91
C LEU A 113 18.60 14.55 -7.41
N ASP A 114 17.49 14.60 -8.12
CA ASP A 114 16.32 15.41 -7.82
C ASP A 114 15.15 14.60 -7.25
N ALA A 115 15.41 13.38 -6.76
CA ALA A 115 14.40 12.56 -6.11
C ALA A 115 13.74 13.34 -4.96
N LYS A 116 12.41 13.23 -4.87
CA LYS A 116 11.58 13.80 -3.82
C LYS A 116 10.78 12.68 -3.16
N PRO A 117 10.45 12.79 -1.87
CA PRO A 117 9.62 11.78 -1.25
C PRO A 117 8.26 11.75 -1.92
N TRP A 118 7.82 10.57 -2.35
CA TRP A 118 6.48 10.40 -2.90
C TRP A 118 5.44 10.34 -1.77
N GLY A 119 4.19 10.75 -2.07
CA GLY A 119 3.16 10.98 -1.06
C GLY A 119 3.17 12.40 -0.45
N LEU A 120 3.83 13.35 -1.12
CA LEU A 120 3.76 14.80 -0.89
C LEU A 120 3.06 15.52 -2.04
#